data_AF-A0A6N7S8P8-F1
#
_entry.id   AF-A0A6N7S8P8-F1
#
_cell.length_a   1.000
_cell.length_b   1.000
_cell.length_c   1.000
_cell.angle_alpha   90.00
_cell.angle_beta   90.00
_cell.angle_gamma   90.00
#
_symmetry.space_group_name_H-M   'P 1'
#
loop_
_entity.id
_entity.type
_entity.pdbx_description
1 polymer ?
#
loop_
_entity_poly.entity_id
_entity_poly.type
_entity_poly.pdbx_seq_one_letter_code
_entity_poly.pdbx_strand_id
1 'polypeptide(L)'
;MNPKIIKILRKANDQELLKLPEVRKETARINALLKPYQLDRTVKTARDVYTLSILEEGLKNKQKIEELYEQTRREMLDIWDMLDYPKRNEFVRPKIQAAISEMKQFSSEGKLIMIPFFDPLINALYDHETAVLELPQFFKMYKNFADKIVDPLIYGRLPYEAGFASPQVIFQNELGFAVYEGRVHCLEIFAFDGRETELPLSLVCTGQKLDPAQGAPLAAAVLSQDPVQIRDALCASGYVLPKLKSKIARIHRP
;
A
#
# COMPACT_ATOMS: atom_id res chain seq x y z
N MET A 1 -7.84 -10.62 20.14
CA MET A 1 -7.58 -12.02 19.67
C MET A 1 -6.69 -12.79 20.66
N ASN A 2 -6.95 -14.08 20.90
CA ASN A 2 -6.19 -14.92 21.84
C ASN A 2 -4.70 -15.06 21.41
N PRO A 3 -3.71 -14.70 22.25
CA PRO A 3 -2.29 -14.78 21.90
C PRO A 3 -1.80 -16.16 21.44
N LYS A 4 -2.42 -17.24 21.93
CA LYS A 4 -2.11 -18.62 21.50
C LYS A 4 -2.54 -18.87 20.05
N ILE A 5 -3.70 -18.37 19.64
CA ILE A 5 -4.19 -18.47 18.24
C ILE A 5 -3.24 -17.70 17.33
N ILE A 6 -2.87 -16.46 17.70
CA ILE A 6 -1.91 -15.64 16.95
C ILE A 6 -0.58 -16.38 16.77
N LYS A 7 -0.05 -16.96 17.85
CA LYS A 7 1.22 -17.70 17.80
C LYS A 7 1.14 -18.93 16.89
N ILE A 8 0.02 -19.66 16.88
CA ILE A 8 -0.19 -20.81 15.99
C ILE A 8 -0.20 -20.35 14.52
N LEU A 9 -0.96 -19.29 14.23
CA LEU A 9 -1.09 -18.75 12.87
C LEU A 9 0.24 -18.18 12.37
N ARG A 10 0.94 -17.38 13.18
CA ARG A 10 2.26 -16.83 12.84
C ARG A 10 3.32 -17.91 12.65
N LYS A 11 3.33 -18.96 13.48
CA LYS A 11 4.28 -20.07 13.33
C LYS A 11 4.03 -20.89 12.05
N ALA A 12 2.78 -20.94 11.60
CA ALA A 12 2.43 -21.58 10.35
C ALA A 12 2.62 -20.68 9.13
N ASN A 13 2.63 -19.36 9.33
CA ASN A 13 3.02 -18.38 8.33
C ASN A 13 4.52 -18.41 8.09
N ASP A 14 4.94 -19.36 7.27
CA ASP A 14 6.34 -19.54 6.87
C ASP A 14 6.77 -18.53 5.79
N GLN A 15 6.09 -17.38 5.72
CA GLN A 15 6.36 -16.27 4.81
C GLN A 15 6.59 -16.73 3.37
N GLU A 16 5.71 -17.60 2.88
CA GLU A 16 5.85 -18.24 1.56
C GLU A 16 6.08 -17.21 0.45
N LEU A 17 5.46 -16.03 0.56
CA LEU A 17 5.66 -14.93 -0.38
C LEU A 17 7.13 -14.49 -0.47
N LEU A 18 7.83 -14.40 0.66
CA LEU A 18 9.23 -13.96 0.73
C LEU A 18 10.20 -15.07 0.27
N LYS A 19 9.72 -16.31 0.15
CA LYS A 19 10.50 -17.42 -0.39
C LYS A 19 10.50 -17.46 -1.91
N LEU A 20 9.51 -16.83 -2.56
CA LEU A 20 9.41 -16.78 -4.01
C LEU A 20 10.63 -16.04 -4.62
N PRO A 21 11.40 -16.67 -5.54
CA PRO A 21 12.55 -16.05 -6.18
C PRO A 21 12.22 -14.74 -6.91
N GLU A 22 11.06 -14.68 -7.54
CA GLU A 22 10.53 -13.49 -8.23
C GLU A 22 10.30 -12.33 -7.27
N VAL A 23 9.74 -12.58 -6.07
CA VAL A 23 9.51 -11.56 -5.04
C VAL A 23 10.85 -11.02 -4.51
N ARG A 24 11.84 -11.90 -4.33
CA ARG A 24 13.19 -11.47 -3.90
C ARG A 24 13.87 -10.59 -4.95
N LYS A 25 13.76 -10.95 -6.23
CA LYS A 25 14.29 -10.15 -7.34
C LYS A 25 13.58 -8.81 -7.46
N GLU A 26 12.24 -8.83 -7.38
CA GLU A 26 11.39 -7.65 -7.42
C GLU A 26 11.74 -6.67 -6.30
N THR A 27 11.72 -7.12 -5.05
CA THR A 27 12.03 -6.27 -3.89
C THR A 27 13.46 -5.73 -3.90
N ALA A 28 14.44 -6.50 -4.35
CA ALA A 28 15.81 -6.02 -4.52
C ALA A 28 15.91 -4.93 -5.60
N ARG A 29 15.24 -5.10 -6.74
CA ARG A 29 15.16 -4.08 -7.80
C ARG A 29 14.49 -2.81 -7.30
N ILE A 30 13.36 -2.93 -6.61
CA ILE A 30 12.64 -1.78 -6.04
C ILE A 30 13.53 -1.05 -5.04
N ASN A 31 14.15 -1.75 -4.10
CA ASN A 31 15.06 -1.11 -3.14
C ASN A 31 16.23 -0.38 -3.83
N ALA A 32 16.79 -0.94 -4.90
CA ALA A 32 17.84 -0.24 -5.67
C ALA A 32 17.32 1.07 -6.30
N LEU A 33 16.07 1.08 -6.78
CA LEU A 33 15.41 2.28 -7.32
C LEU A 33 15.09 3.32 -6.22
N LEU A 34 14.70 2.85 -5.03
CA LEU A 34 14.27 3.68 -3.91
C LEU A 34 15.45 4.26 -3.09
N LYS A 35 16.60 3.59 -3.10
CA LYS A 35 17.78 3.96 -2.31
C LYS A 35 18.28 5.40 -2.51
N PRO A 36 18.35 5.97 -3.73
CA PRO A 36 18.75 7.36 -3.93
C PRO A 36 17.86 8.37 -3.21
N TYR A 37 16.61 7.99 -2.92
CA TYR A 37 15.61 8.82 -2.25
C TYR A 37 15.47 8.49 -0.75
N GLN A 38 16.33 7.60 -0.22
CA GLN A 38 16.26 7.11 1.17
C GLN A 38 14.90 6.44 1.49
N LEU A 39 14.32 5.80 0.48
CA LEU A 39 13.03 5.10 0.55
C LEU A 39 13.18 3.58 0.71
N ASP A 40 14.40 3.07 0.57
CA ASP A 40 14.67 1.64 0.68
C ASP A 40 14.40 1.12 2.10
N ARG A 41 13.96 -0.13 2.19
CA ARG A 41 13.60 -0.74 3.47
C ARG A 41 13.90 -2.23 3.50
N THR A 42 14.11 -2.73 4.72
CA THR A 42 14.30 -4.16 4.95
C THR A 42 12.97 -4.88 4.78
N VAL A 43 12.96 -5.95 3.98
CA VAL A 43 11.79 -6.80 3.78
C VAL A 43 11.80 -7.94 4.80
N LYS A 44 10.84 -7.92 5.73
CA LYS A 44 10.68 -8.97 6.77
C LYS A 44 9.31 -9.62 6.73
N THR A 45 8.34 -9.00 6.08
CA THR A 45 6.94 -9.41 6.03
C THR A 45 6.36 -9.19 4.64
N ALA A 46 5.22 -9.81 4.34
CA ALA A 46 4.51 -9.58 3.10
C ALA A 46 3.99 -8.14 2.99
N ARG A 47 3.57 -7.52 4.11
CA ARG A 47 3.31 -6.07 4.17
C ARG A 47 4.49 -5.25 3.63
N ASP A 48 5.73 -5.57 4.00
CA ASP A 48 6.90 -4.82 3.50
C ASP A 48 7.03 -4.93 1.97
N VAL A 49 6.70 -6.10 1.39
CA VAL A 49 6.64 -6.29 -0.07
C VAL A 49 5.60 -5.36 -0.68
N TYR A 50 4.39 -5.32 -0.10
CA TYR A 50 3.30 -4.48 -0.62
C TYR A 50 3.62 -3.01 -0.51
N THR A 51 4.16 -2.58 0.63
CA THR A 51 4.56 -1.18 0.81
C THR A 51 5.65 -0.81 -0.20
N LEU A 52 6.64 -1.67 -0.46
CA LEU A 52 7.64 -1.42 -1.50
C LEU A 52 7.02 -1.23 -2.88
N SER A 53 6.04 -2.06 -3.28
CA SER A 53 5.32 -1.88 -4.55
C SER A 53 4.58 -0.54 -4.60
N ILE A 54 3.92 -0.15 -3.50
CA ILE A 54 3.23 1.15 -3.41
C ILE A 54 4.22 2.31 -3.54
N LEU A 55 5.39 2.20 -2.89
CA LEU A 55 6.45 3.20 -3.00
C LEU A 55 7.00 3.32 -4.41
N GLU A 56 7.22 2.19 -5.10
CA GLU A 56 7.69 2.18 -6.48
C GLU A 56 6.71 2.93 -7.39
N GLU A 57 5.44 2.57 -7.35
CA GLU A 57 4.43 3.14 -8.24
C GLU A 57 4.21 4.63 -7.94
N GLY A 58 4.21 5.02 -6.65
CA GLY A 58 4.19 6.43 -6.27
C GLY A 58 5.42 7.20 -6.78
N LEU A 59 6.59 6.58 -6.80
CA LEU A 59 7.82 7.23 -7.26
C LEU A 59 7.81 7.40 -8.78
N LYS A 60 7.31 6.41 -9.52
CA LYS A 60 7.10 6.51 -10.97
C LYS A 60 6.15 7.66 -11.30
N ASN A 61 5.03 7.76 -10.60
CA ASN A 61 4.08 8.87 -10.77
C ASN A 61 4.75 10.22 -10.50
N LYS A 62 5.45 10.35 -9.36
CA LYS A 62 6.21 11.56 -9.00
C LYS A 62 7.20 11.96 -10.09
N GLN A 63 8.03 11.03 -10.54
CA GLN A 63 9.04 11.26 -11.57
C GLN A 63 8.39 11.70 -12.88
N LYS A 64 7.29 11.05 -13.28
CA LYS A 64 6.58 11.39 -14.52
C LYS A 64 6.01 12.82 -14.47
N ILE A 65 5.43 13.22 -13.34
CA ILE A 65 4.91 14.58 -13.14
C ILE A 65 6.06 15.60 -13.22
N GLU A 66 7.18 15.33 -12.55
CA GLU A 66 8.37 16.20 -12.54
C GLU A 66 9.03 16.30 -13.92
N GLU A 67 9.09 15.21 -14.67
CA GLU A 67 9.59 15.20 -16.04
C GLU A 67 8.74 16.05 -16.99
N LEU A 68 7.40 15.95 -16.89
CA LEU A 68 6.48 16.76 -17.68
C LEU A 68 6.58 18.24 -17.35
N TYR A 69 6.77 18.52 -16.07
CA TYR A 69 7.03 19.87 -15.59
C TYR A 69 8.32 20.44 -16.21
N GLU A 70 9.44 19.72 -16.07
CA GLU A 70 10.74 20.15 -16.60
C GLU A 70 10.74 20.23 -18.13
N GLN A 71 10.01 19.34 -18.81
CA GLN A 71 9.82 19.40 -20.24
C GLN A 71 9.10 20.69 -20.65
N THR A 72 8.01 21.05 -19.97
CA THR A 72 7.26 22.27 -20.25
C THR A 72 8.12 23.51 -20.00
N ARG A 73 8.87 23.53 -18.88
CA ARG A 73 9.83 24.60 -18.59
C ARG A 73 10.88 24.76 -19.70
N ARG A 74 11.43 23.65 -20.22
CA ARG A 74 12.40 23.67 -21.34
C ARG A 74 11.78 24.14 -22.66
N GLU A 75 10.56 23.72 -22.97
CA GLU A 75 9.84 24.17 -24.17
C GLU A 75 9.55 25.67 -24.16
N MET A 76 9.51 26.28 -22.97
CA MET A 76 9.19 27.68 -22.76
C MET A 76 10.38 28.51 -22.27
N LEU A 77 11.60 28.00 -22.40
CA LEU A 77 12.80 28.55 -21.77
C LEU A 77 12.99 30.05 -22.04
N ASP A 78 12.70 30.50 -23.26
CA ASP A 78 12.88 31.89 -23.69
C ASP A 78 11.98 32.90 -22.97
N ILE A 79 10.82 32.45 -22.49
CA ILE A 79 9.82 33.31 -21.83
C ILE A 79 9.58 32.92 -20.37
N TRP A 80 10.15 31.81 -19.90
CA TRP A 80 9.85 31.22 -18.60
C TRP A 80 10.05 32.19 -17.43
N ASP A 81 11.16 32.92 -17.45
CA ASP A 81 11.52 33.90 -16.42
C ASP A 81 10.63 35.16 -16.45
N MET A 82 9.91 35.40 -17.56
CA MET A 82 8.93 36.48 -17.69
C MET A 82 7.53 36.08 -17.23
N LEU A 83 7.26 34.78 -17.06
CA LEU A 83 5.97 34.28 -16.58
C LEU A 83 5.90 34.39 -15.06
N ASP A 84 4.77 34.89 -14.57
CA ASP A 84 4.43 34.79 -13.16
C ASP A 84 3.96 33.37 -12.80
N TYR A 85 3.87 33.12 -11.50
CA TYR A 85 3.56 31.81 -10.95
C TYR A 85 2.23 31.21 -11.46
N PRO A 86 1.10 31.93 -11.44
CA PRO A 86 -0.18 31.39 -11.95
C PRO A 86 -0.07 30.96 -13.41
N LYS A 87 0.63 31.75 -14.23
CA LYS A 87 0.73 31.48 -15.66
C LYS A 87 1.62 30.29 -15.96
N ARG A 88 2.70 30.07 -15.19
CA ARG A 88 3.47 28.82 -15.26
C ARG A 88 2.60 27.60 -14.97
N ASN A 89 1.76 27.66 -13.93
CA ASN A 89 0.81 26.57 -13.63
C ASN A 89 -0.19 26.34 -14.78
N GLU A 90 -0.70 27.39 -15.42
CA GLU A 90 -1.62 27.25 -16.57
C GLU A 90 -1.00 26.50 -17.75
N PHE A 91 0.31 26.65 -17.99
CA PHE A 91 1.00 25.92 -19.07
C PHE A 91 1.33 24.48 -18.72
N VAL A 92 1.70 24.22 -17.47
CA VAL A 92 2.15 22.89 -17.03
C VAL A 92 0.95 21.96 -16.75
N ARG A 93 -0.08 22.48 -16.09
CA ARG A 93 -1.19 21.68 -15.55
C ARG A 93 -1.91 20.82 -16.59
N PRO A 94 -2.26 21.30 -17.81
CA PRO A 94 -2.96 20.46 -18.79
C PRO A 94 -2.19 19.18 -19.16
N LYS A 95 -0.86 19.26 -19.30
CA LYS A 95 -0.03 18.09 -19.63
C LYS A 95 0.06 17.11 -18.48
N ILE A 96 0.20 17.62 -17.25
CA ILE A 96 0.23 16.80 -16.04
C ILE A 96 -1.11 16.08 -15.87
N GLN A 97 -2.24 16.80 -15.98
CA GLN A 97 -3.59 16.24 -15.82
C GLN A 97 -3.89 15.15 -16.86
N ALA A 98 -3.46 15.35 -18.11
CA ALA A 98 -3.57 14.31 -19.13
C ALA A 98 -2.81 13.04 -18.71
N ALA A 99 -1.58 13.17 -18.21
CA ALA A 99 -0.78 12.02 -17.77
C ALA A 99 -1.35 11.35 -16.51
N ILE A 100 -1.84 12.13 -15.55
CA ILE A 100 -2.48 11.64 -14.31
C ILE A 100 -3.63 10.67 -14.63
N SER A 101 -4.42 10.96 -15.66
CA SER A 101 -5.55 10.10 -16.07
C SER A 101 -5.16 8.68 -16.48
N GLU A 102 -3.89 8.47 -16.85
CA GLU A 102 -3.32 7.17 -17.24
C GLU A 102 -2.53 6.51 -16.09
N MET A 103 -2.27 7.24 -15.00
CA MET A 103 -1.55 6.76 -13.84
C MET A 103 -2.47 6.02 -12.88
N LYS A 104 -1.87 5.17 -12.03
CA LYS A 104 -2.57 4.67 -10.84
C LYS A 104 -2.85 5.84 -9.90
N GLN A 105 -4.08 5.93 -9.43
CA GLN A 105 -4.56 7.01 -8.57
C GLN A 105 -5.80 6.58 -7.80
N PHE A 106 -6.09 7.26 -6.70
CA PHE A 106 -7.33 7.12 -5.94
C PHE A 106 -7.71 8.43 -5.26
N SER A 107 -8.95 8.52 -4.76
CA SER A 107 -9.39 9.67 -3.97
C SER A 107 -9.38 9.33 -2.47
N SER A 108 -8.88 10.26 -1.65
CA SER A 108 -8.95 10.20 -0.19
C SER A 108 -9.33 11.59 0.34
N GLU A 109 -10.39 11.65 1.16
CA GLU A 109 -10.92 12.92 1.71
C GLU A 109 -11.16 14.02 0.66
N GLY A 110 -11.63 13.64 -0.54
CA GLY A 110 -11.88 14.57 -1.64
C GLY A 110 -10.64 15.06 -2.38
N LYS A 111 -9.44 14.58 -2.02
CA LYS A 111 -8.18 14.89 -2.70
C LYS A 111 -7.74 13.71 -3.57
N LEU A 112 -7.10 14.03 -4.69
CA LEU A 112 -6.51 13.03 -5.57
C LEU A 112 -5.15 12.60 -5.02
N ILE A 113 -4.94 11.29 -4.92
CA ILE A 113 -3.69 10.69 -4.42
C ILE A 113 -3.05 9.92 -5.57
N MET A 114 -1.86 10.35 -5.95
CA MET A 114 -1.04 9.77 -7.03
C MET A 114 0.27 9.23 -6.48
N ILE A 115 0.73 9.78 -5.35
CA ILE A 115 1.98 9.46 -4.68
C ILE A 115 1.63 9.03 -3.25
N PRO A 116 1.31 7.75 -3.01
CA PRO A 116 0.71 7.31 -1.74
C PRO A 116 1.66 7.34 -0.54
N PHE A 117 2.94 7.64 -0.74
CA PHE A 117 3.88 7.89 0.34
C PHE A 117 3.95 9.36 0.75
N PHE A 118 3.22 10.23 0.09
CA PHE A 118 2.97 11.59 0.54
C PHE A 118 1.59 11.70 1.17
N ASP A 119 1.43 12.64 2.09
CA ASP A 119 0.13 12.98 2.65
C ASP A 119 -0.79 13.62 1.59
N PRO A 120 -2.10 13.82 1.90
CA PRO A 120 -3.02 14.42 0.95
C PRO A 120 -2.67 15.88 0.58
N LEU A 121 -2.03 16.64 1.46
CA LEU A 121 -1.68 18.04 1.22
C LEU A 121 -0.58 18.15 0.17
N ILE A 122 0.44 17.31 0.27
CA ILE A 122 1.52 17.25 -0.71
C ILE A 122 1.00 16.75 -2.06
N ASN A 123 0.13 15.73 -2.08
CA ASN A 123 -0.48 15.29 -3.34
C ASN A 123 -1.27 16.42 -4.03
N ALA A 124 -1.97 17.27 -3.26
CA ALA A 124 -2.67 18.42 -3.81
C ALA A 124 -1.72 19.44 -4.48
N LEU A 125 -0.49 19.60 -3.97
CA LEU A 125 0.53 20.42 -4.64
C LEU A 125 0.93 19.84 -6.00
N TYR A 126 1.08 18.53 -6.11
CA TYR A 126 1.37 17.87 -7.39
C TYR A 126 0.19 17.96 -8.37
N ASP A 127 -1.05 17.93 -7.89
CA ASP A 127 -2.28 17.98 -8.68
C ASP A 127 -2.59 19.39 -9.22
N HIS A 128 -2.55 20.40 -8.34
CA HIS A 128 -3.06 21.75 -8.66
C HIS A 128 -1.99 22.83 -8.76
N GLU A 129 -0.86 22.67 -8.08
CA GLU A 129 0.12 23.73 -7.85
C GLU A 129 1.55 23.28 -8.19
N THR A 130 1.76 22.50 -9.26
CA THR A 130 3.06 21.87 -9.52
C THR A 130 4.21 22.88 -9.69
N ALA A 131 3.96 24.10 -10.16
CA ALA A 131 4.98 25.16 -10.21
C ALA A 131 5.49 25.58 -8.82
N VAL A 132 4.81 25.20 -7.72
CA VAL A 132 5.26 25.47 -6.35
C VAL A 132 6.61 24.82 -6.08
N LEU A 133 6.95 23.76 -6.82
CA LEU A 133 8.22 23.06 -6.77
C LEU A 133 9.41 23.95 -7.17
N GLU A 134 9.19 25.09 -7.85
CA GLU A 134 10.26 26.08 -8.14
C GLU A 134 10.65 26.95 -6.95
N LEU A 135 9.81 27.02 -5.92
CA LEU A 135 10.11 27.89 -4.81
C LEU A 135 11.22 27.26 -3.97
N PRO A 136 12.23 28.03 -3.50
CA PRO A 136 13.38 27.50 -2.77
C PRO A 136 13.05 26.58 -1.60
N GLN A 137 11.93 26.84 -0.91
CA GLN A 137 11.44 26.04 0.20
C GLN A 137 10.92 24.66 -0.21
N PHE A 138 10.53 24.46 -1.48
CA PHE A 138 10.00 23.21 -2.03
C PHE A 138 10.99 22.49 -2.94
N PHE A 139 12.16 23.07 -3.29
CA PHE A 139 13.20 22.35 -4.05
C PHE A 139 13.66 21.04 -3.39
N LYS A 140 13.58 20.95 -2.06
CA LYS A 140 13.87 19.70 -1.35
C LYS A 140 12.94 18.57 -1.78
N MET A 141 11.75 18.86 -2.29
CA MET A 141 10.79 17.86 -2.75
C MET A 141 11.23 17.05 -3.98
N TYR A 142 12.21 17.53 -4.75
CA TYR A 142 12.74 16.76 -5.88
C TYR A 142 13.59 15.57 -5.44
N LYS A 143 14.49 15.76 -4.46
CA LYS A 143 15.52 14.76 -4.11
C LYS A 143 15.65 14.46 -2.61
N ASN A 144 15.22 15.37 -1.74
CA ASN A 144 15.42 15.31 -0.29
C ASN A 144 14.08 15.46 0.45
N PHE A 145 13.14 14.55 0.15
CA PHE A 145 11.78 14.55 0.70
C PHE A 145 11.54 13.43 1.73
N ALA A 146 12.60 12.83 2.24
CA ALA A 146 12.51 11.68 3.14
C ALA A 146 11.73 12.01 4.44
N ASP A 147 11.80 13.26 4.90
CA ASP A 147 11.09 13.78 6.07
C ASP A 147 9.59 14.02 5.84
N LYS A 148 9.13 13.94 4.59
CA LYS A 148 7.73 14.18 4.18
C LYS A 148 6.97 12.89 3.90
N ILE A 149 7.63 11.75 4.05
CA ILE A 149 7.01 10.47 3.77
C ILE A 149 6.12 10.05 4.91
N VAL A 150 4.94 9.56 4.56
CA VAL A 150 4.02 8.86 5.44
C VAL A 150 3.99 7.38 5.10
N ASP A 151 3.57 6.54 6.05
CA ASP A 151 3.24 5.16 5.73
C ASP A 151 2.01 5.17 4.80
N PRO A 152 2.05 4.58 3.59
CA PRO A 152 0.90 4.56 2.69
C PRO A 152 -0.37 3.95 3.29
N LEU A 153 -0.22 3.26 4.41
CA LEU A 153 -1.29 2.72 5.21
C LEU A 153 -2.26 3.75 5.81
N ILE A 154 -1.88 5.04 5.88
CA ILE A 154 -2.83 6.10 6.24
C ILE A 154 -4.05 6.13 5.29
N TYR A 155 -3.89 5.61 4.08
CA TYR A 155 -4.95 5.48 3.07
C TYR A 155 -5.73 4.15 3.19
N GLY A 156 -5.42 3.32 4.18
CA GLY A 156 -5.98 2.00 4.40
C GLY A 156 -5.93 1.14 3.15
N ARG A 157 -7.10 0.70 2.69
CA ARG A 157 -7.24 -0.20 1.53
C ARG A 157 -7.05 0.47 0.17
N LEU A 158 -7.13 1.80 0.08
CA LEU A 158 -7.26 2.51 -1.20
C LEU A 158 -6.08 2.27 -2.17
N PRO A 159 -4.81 2.23 -1.74
CA PRO A 159 -3.69 1.92 -2.64
C PRO A 159 -3.82 0.52 -3.27
N TYR A 160 -4.35 -0.46 -2.53
CA TYR A 160 -4.54 -1.82 -3.01
C TYR A 160 -5.62 -1.87 -4.10
N GLU A 161 -6.75 -1.19 -3.91
CA GLU A 161 -7.83 -1.13 -4.90
C GLU A 161 -7.42 -0.41 -6.19
N ALA A 162 -6.59 0.63 -6.06
CA ALA A 162 -6.02 1.34 -7.19
C ALA A 162 -4.85 0.58 -7.87
N GLY A 163 -4.53 -0.63 -7.41
CA GLY A 163 -3.53 -1.50 -8.04
C GLY A 163 -2.08 -1.07 -7.81
N PHE A 164 -1.79 -0.29 -6.77
CA PHE A 164 -0.41 0.06 -6.39
C PHE A 164 0.36 -1.14 -5.83
N ALA A 165 -0.34 -2.16 -5.34
CA ALA A 165 0.23 -3.43 -4.90
C ALA A 165 -0.54 -4.61 -5.50
N SER A 166 0.08 -5.80 -5.48
CA SER A 166 -0.50 -7.02 -6.02
C SER A 166 -1.71 -7.60 -5.26
N PRO A 167 -1.87 -7.45 -3.92
CA PRO A 167 -2.99 -8.08 -3.22
C PRO A 167 -4.33 -7.45 -3.58
N GLN A 168 -5.36 -8.29 -3.69
CA GLN A 168 -6.73 -7.86 -3.93
C GLN A 168 -7.43 -7.59 -2.60
N VAL A 169 -8.12 -6.47 -2.46
CA VAL A 169 -9.02 -6.23 -1.31
C VAL A 169 -10.23 -7.15 -1.42
N ILE A 170 -10.50 -7.94 -0.37
CA ILE A 170 -11.61 -8.91 -0.36
C ILE A 170 -12.65 -8.63 0.72
N PHE A 171 -12.32 -7.80 1.70
CA PHE A 171 -13.21 -7.48 2.81
C PHE A 171 -12.84 -6.13 3.42
N GLN A 172 -13.85 -5.41 3.90
CA GLN A 172 -13.69 -4.20 4.69
C GLN A 172 -14.86 -4.02 5.65
N ASN A 173 -14.60 -3.42 6.80
CA ASN A 173 -15.60 -2.87 7.70
C ASN A 173 -14.98 -1.73 8.53
N GLU A 174 -15.73 -1.22 9.51
CA GLU A 174 -15.27 -0.14 10.40
C GLU A 174 -14.04 -0.52 11.26
N LEU A 175 -13.78 -1.82 11.42
CA LEU A 175 -12.70 -2.34 12.25
C LEU A 175 -11.43 -2.64 11.44
N GLY A 176 -11.46 -2.58 10.11
CA GLY A 176 -10.31 -2.96 9.29
C GLY A 176 -10.66 -3.40 7.87
N PHE A 177 -9.64 -3.93 7.19
CA PHE A 177 -9.79 -4.54 5.87
C PHE A 177 -8.92 -5.79 5.73
N ALA A 178 -9.18 -6.57 4.70
CA ALA A 178 -8.39 -7.73 4.38
C ALA A 178 -8.06 -7.82 2.89
N VAL A 179 -6.84 -8.28 2.61
CA VAL A 179 -6.32 -8.45 1.25
C VAL A 179 -5.90 -9.88 1.00
N TYR A 180 -6.05 -10.31 -0.24
CA TYR A 180 -5.70 -11.65 -0.70
C TYR A 180 -4.51 -11.58 -1.66
N GLU A 181 -3.44 -12.30 -1.33
CA GLU A 181 -2.25 -12.43 -2.16
C GLU A 181 -2.32 -13.72 -2.99
N GLY A 182 -2.60 -13.56 -4.28
CA GLY A 182 -2.83 -14.67 -5.20
C GLY A 182 -1.60 -15.54 -5.47
N ARG A 183 -0.37 -15.02 -5.33
CA ARG A 183 0.86 -15.79 -5.61
C ARG A 183 1.08 -16.93 -4.63
N VAL A 184 0.63 -16.76 -3.38
CA VAL A 184 0.79 -17.75 -2.31
C VAL A 184 -0.53 -18.11 -1.64
N HIS A 185 -1.66 -17.64 -2.20
CA HIS A 185 -3.00 -17.80 -1.66
C HIS A 185 -3.05 -17.42 -0.17
N CYS A 186 -2.55 -16.25 0.21
CA CYS A 186 -2.51 -15.81 1.60
C CYS A 186 -3.56 -14.72 1.86
N LEU A 187 -4.19 -14.74 3.03
CA LEU A 187 -5.09 -13.67 3.47
C LEU A 187 -4.38 -12.83 4.53
N GLU A 188 -4.21 -11.53 4.29
CA GLU A 188 -3.69 -10.58 5.29
C GLU A 188 -4.80 -9.67 5.78
N ILE A 189 -4.82 -9.42 7.08
CA ILE A 189 -5.88 -8.67 7.75
C ILE A 189 -5.26 -7.49 8.49
N PHE A 190 -5.81 -6.32 8.27
CA PHE A 190 -5.36 -5.04 8.79
C PHE A 190 -6.45 -4.44 9.68
N ALA A 191 -6.20 -4.30 10.98
CA ALA A 191 -7.18 -3.85 11.96
C ALA A 191 -6.97 -2.37 12.35
N PHE A 192 -8.05 -1.63 12.54
CA PHE A 192 -8.06 -0.24 13.00
C PHE A 192 -8.45 -0.20 14.49
N ASP A 193 -7.52 -0.50 15.40
CA ASP A 193 -7.85 -0.66 16.84
C ASP A 193 -7.94 0.68 17.61
N GLY A 194 -8.31 1.78 16.93
CA GLY A 194 -8.48 3.11 17.52
C GLY A 194 -7.18 3.79 17.94
N ARG A 195 -6.04 3.11 17.79
CA ARG A 195 -4.71 3.69 17.68
C ARG A 195 -4.30 3.42 16.23
N GLU A 196 -3.71 4.38 15.53
CA GLU A 196 -3.21 4.14 14.17
C GLU A 196 -2.07 3.14 14.20
N THR A 197 -2.35 1.85 14.29
CA THR A 197 -1.41 0.79 13.97
C THR A 197 -2.14 -0.48 13.60
N GLU A 198 -2.14 -0.78 12.31
CA GLU A 198 -2.64 -2.04 11.81
C GLU A 198 -1.76 -3.20 12.26
N LEU A 199 -2.38 -4.20 12.87
CA LEU A 199 -1.75 -5.49 13.14
C LEU A 199 -1.98 -6.42 11.96
N PRO A 200 -1.04 -6.56 11.00
CA PRO A 200 -1.18 -7.54 9.93
C PRO A 200 -1.26 -8.95 10.54
N LEU A 201 -2.37 -9.64 10.29
CA LEU A 201 -2.51 -11.07 10.56
C LEU A 201 -2.61 -11.83 9.23
N SER A 202 -1.53 -12.51 8.85
CA SER A 202 -1.54 -13.40 7.69
C SER A 202 -2.06 -14.80 8.04
N LEU A 203 -2.92 -15.35 7.19
CA LEU A 203 -3.51 -16.69 7.28
C LEU A 203 -3.09 -17.50 6.05
N VAL A 204 -2.49 -18.67 6.27
CA VAL A 204 -1.87 -19.49 5.21
C VAL A 204 -2.81 -20.55 4.67
N CYS A 205 -3.04 -20.52 3.37
CA CYS A 205 -3.71 -21.59 2.64
C CYS A 205 -2.77 -22.74 2.27
N THR A 206 -3.31 -23.96 2.30
CA THR A 206 -2.78 -25.08 1.50
C THR A 206 -2.80 -24.67 0.03
N GLY A 207 -1.77 -25.02 -0.76
CA GLY A 207 -1.59 -24.68 -2.18
C GLY A 207 -2.68 -25.12 -3.18
N GLN A 208 -3.93 -25.25 -2.75
CA GLN A 208 -5.11 -25.21 -3.60
C GLN A 208 -5.55 -23.74 -3.78
N LYS A 209 -5.87 -23.39 -5.02
CA LYS A 209 -6.43 -22.08 -5.36
C LYS A 209 -7.78 -21.91 -4.66
N LEU A 210 -7.82 -21.11 -3.61
CA LEU A 210 -9.04 -20.75 -2.91
C LEU A 210 -9.67 -19.51 -3.51
N ASP A 211 -10.99 -19.53 -3.62
CA ASP A 211 -11.80 -18.39 -4.03
C ASP A 211 -11.66 -17.25 -3.00
N PRO A 212 -11.15 -16.06 -3.40
CA PRO A 212 -11.07 -14.89 -2.53
C PRO A 212 -12.35 -14.60 -1.74
N ALA A 213 -13.53 -14.87 -2.30
CA ALA A 213 -14.81 -14.64 -1.64
C ALA A 213 -14.99 -15.47 -0.35
N GLN A 214 -14.34 -16.63 -0.26
CA GLN A 214 -14.38 -17.48 0.94
C GLN A 214 -13.56 -16.91 2.11
N GLY A 215 -12.70 -15.92 1.85
CA GLY A 215 -11.89 -15.26 2.88
C GLY A 215 -12.67 -14.21 3.68
N ALA A 216 -13.75 -13.65 3.12
CA ALA A 216 -14.49 -12.54 3.73
C ALA A 216 -15.12 -12.88 5.11
N PRO A 217 -15.79 -14.05 5.31
CA PRO A 217 -16.31 -14.41 6.63
C PRO A 217 -15.21 -14.57 7.69
N LEU A 218 -14.04 -15.05 7.27
CA LEU A 218 -12.90 -15.22 8.17
C LEU A 218 -12.29 -13.86 8.54
N ALA A 219 -12.15 -12.96 7.57
CA ALA A 219 -11.71 -11.59 7.81
C ALA A 219 -12.65 -10.87 8.79
N ALA A 220 -13.96 -10.97 8.59
CA ALA A 220 -14.97 -10.41 9.49
C ALA A 220 -14.81 -10.92 10.93
N ALA A 221 -14.64 -12.23 11.11
CA ALA A 221 -14.47 -12.84 12.42
C ALA A 221 -13.15 -12.40 13.10
N VAL A 222 -12.04 -12.32 12.37
CA VAL A 222 -10.76 -11.82 12.93
C VAL A 222 -10.88 -10.36 13.35
N LEU A 223 -11.53 -9.54 12.55
CA LEU A 223 -11.72 -8.12 12.83
C LEU A 223 -12.68 -7.88 14.00
N SER A 224 -13.67 -8.74 14.23
CA SER A 224 -14.57 -8.61 15.39
C SER A 224 -13.88 -8.78 16.75
N GLN A 225 -12.65 -9.32 16.76
CA GLN A 225 -11.85 -9.62 17.95
C GLN A 225 -12.50 -10.61 18.94
N ASP A 226 -13.69 -11.15 18.63
CA ASP A 226 -14.40 -12.15 19.43
C ASP A 226 -13.69 -13.50 19.32
N PRO A 227 -13.08 -14.01 20.41
CA PRO A 227 -12.32 -15.25 20.36
C PRO A 227 -13.13 -16.48 19.92
N VAL A 228 -14.43 -16.52 20.20
CA VAL A 228 -15.31 -17.63 19.84
C VAL A 228 -15.58 -17.60 18.34
N GLN A 229 -15.99 -16.44 17.80
CA GLN A 229 -16.21 -16.26 16.37
C GLN A 229 -14.94 -16.53 15.57
N ILE A 230 -13.79 -16.02 16.03
CA ILE A 230 -12.48 -16.25 15.40
C ILE A 230 -12.19 -17.73 15.30
N ARG A 231 -12.33 -18.47 16.39
CA ARG A 231 -12.07 -19.91 16.44
C ARG A 231 -12.98 -20.66 15.48
N ASP A 232 -14.28 -20.38 15.52
CA ASP A 232 -15.28 -21.10 14.72
C ASP A 232 -15.07 -20.81 13.23
N ALA A 233 -14.78 -19.56 12.86
CA ALA A 233 -14.43 -19.18 11.49
C ALA A 233 -13.12 -19.83 11.02
N LEU A 234 -12.07 -19.88 11.85
CA LEU A 234 -10.81 -20.56 11.51
C LEU A 234 -10.99 -22.07 11.32
N CYS A 235 -11.83 -22.71 12.12
CA CYS A 235 -12.15 -24.14 11.99
C CYS A 235 -12.99 -24.42 10.72
N ALA A 236 -13.92 -23.53 10.38
CA ALA A 236 -14.75 -23.67 9.18
C ALA A 236 -14.00 -23.33 7.88
N SER A 237 -13.05 -22.38 7.91
CA SER A 237 -12.46 -21.79 6.71
C SER A 237 -11.57 -22.74 5.91
N GLY A 238 -11.62 -22.66 4.58
CA GLY A 238 -10.64 -23.28 3.68
C GLY A 238 -9.22 -22.70 3.81
N TYR A 239 -9.08 -21.49 4.39
CA TYR A 239 -7.82 -20.76 4.52
C TYR A 239 -6.91 -21.24 5.64
N VAL A 240 -7.28 -22.31 6.35
CA VAL A 240 -6.52 -22.83 7.48
C VAL A 240 -6.18 -24.29 7.25
N LEU A 241 -4.89 -24.60 7.27
CA LEU A 241 -4.38 -25.97 7.21
C LEU A 241 -5.11 -26.89 8.21
N PRO A 242 -5.56 -28.10 7.82
CA PRO A 242 -6.27 -29.02 8.71
C PRO A 242 -5.53 -29.31 10.03
N LYS A 243 -4.20 -29.44 9.98
CA LYS A 243 -3.35 -29.64 11.17
C LYS A 243 -3.41 -28.46 12.16
N LEU A 244 -3.64 -27.24 11.67
CA LEU A 244 -3.79 -26.05 12.51
C LEU A 244 -5.20 -25.97 13.09
N LYS A 245 -6.23 -26.33 12.31
CA LYS A 245 -7.63 -26.40 12.79
C LYS A 245 -7.73 -27.28 14.04
N SER A 246 -7.10 -28.45 14.04
CA SER A 246 -7.07 -29.34 15.21
C SER A 246 -6.37 -28.74 16.43
N LYS A 247 -5.37 -27.87 16.25
CA LYS A 247 -4.70 -27.16 17.35
C LYS A 247 -5.55 -26.00 17.88
N ILE A 248 -6.20 -25.27 16.97
CA ILE A 248 -7.08 -24.14 17.28
C ILE A 248 -8.33 -24.63 18.04
N ALA A 249 -8.94 -25.74 17.60
CA ALA A 249 -10.10 -26.34 18.25
C ALA A 249 -9.84 -26.79 19.70
N ARG A 250 -8.58 -27.14 20.04
CA ARG A 250 -8.17 -27.55 21.40
C ARG A 250 -7.93 -26.37 22.34
N ILE A 251 -7.85 -25.15 21.81
CA ILE A 251 -7.79 -23.94 22.64
C ILE A 251 -9.18 -23.78 23.27
N HIS A 252 -9.29 -24.24 24.52
CA HIS A 252 -10.52 -24.14 25.30
C HIS A 252 -10.98 -22.68 25.41
N ARG A 253 -12.30 -22.50 25.51
CA ARG A 253 -12.91 -21.21 25.87
C ARG A 253 -12.21 -20.68 27.15
N PRO A 254 -11.96 -19.36 27.25
CA PRO A 254 -11.67 -18.78 28.56
C PRO A 254 -12.79 -19.12 29.54
#